data_AF-A0A7T5RCC8-F1
#
_entry.id   AF-A0A7T5RCC8-F1
#
_cell.length_a   1.000
_cell.length_b   1.000
_cell.length_c   1.000
_cell.angle_alpha   90.00
_cell.angle_beta   90.00
_cell.angle_gamma   90.00
#
_symmetry.space_group_name_H-M   'P 1'
#
loop_
_entity.id
_entity.type
_entity.pdbx_description
1 polymer ?
#
loop_
_entity_poly.entity_id
_entity_poly.type
_entity_poly.pdbx_seq_one_letter_code
_entity_poly.pdbx_strand_id
1 'polypeptide(L)'
;MEINTNRTVRAVVRRLLALQDRLQGVALPKMARIKQVDIYSCGPAVLAMLFSFLGVKVFQKRIVASLRAQKKIRKWGMSVRDLARASKIAGKGGFSFWKKANSKISDLDTIVNKYGFPVGVEWQGVFYEDADEDDGHYGVVTRVDKNRGYLRIADPFHKFAGVDRRFRIKDFQRRWWDSNEIKVGGTSKPRTITDKRMMFIITPKGDSWPKKLGMTKV
;
A
#
# COMPACT_ATOMS: atom_id res chain seq x y z
N MET A 1 -3.68 2.56 -13.74
CA MET A 1 -3.64 3.26 -15.03
C MET A 1 -2.29 2.93 -15.60
N GLU A 2 -2.22 2.43 -16.85
CA GLU A 2 -0.90 2.30 -17.49
C GLU A 2 -0.16 3.63 -17.32
N ILE A 3 1.14 3.57 -17.08
CA ILE A 3 1.96 4.78 -16.90
C ILE A 3 1.91 5.51 -18.23
N ASN A 4 0.98 6.46 -18.33
CA ASN A 4 0.68 7.23 -19.52
C ASN A 4 0.59 8.69 -19.09
N THR A 5 1.45 9.51 -19.66
CA THR A 5 1.56 10.93 -19.34
C THR A 5 0.41 11.75 -19.96
N ASN A 6 -0.30 11.22 -20.96
CA ASN A 6 -1.43 11.89 -21.61
C ASN A 6 -2.69 11.88 -20.72
N ARG A 7 -3.10 13.08 -20.26
CA ARG A 7 -4.26 13.30 -19.38
C ARG A 7 -5.59 12.77 -19.95
N THR A 8 -5.82 12.90 -21.25
CA THR A 8 -7.07 12.44 -21.89
C THR A 8 -7.14 10.92 -21.89
N VAL A 9 -6.06 10.24 -22.28
CA VAL A 9 -5.99 8.78 -22.25
C VAL A 9 -6.19 8.26 -20.82
N ARG A 10 -5.58 8.91 -19.82
CA ARG A 10 -5.78 8.60 -18.39
C ARG A 10 -7.26 8.65 -17.99
N ALA A 11 -7.98 9.70 -18.38
CA ALA A 11 -9.39 9.86 -18.05
C ALA A 11 -10.26 8.76 -18.69
N VAL A 12 -10.00 8.41 -19.96
CA VAL A 12 -10.69 7.32 -20.65
C VAL A 12 -10.42 5.98 -19.98
N VAL A 13 -9.15 5.65 -19.71
CA VAL A 13 -8.76 4.40 -19.03
C VAL A 13 -9.41 4.29 -17.65
N ARG A 14 -9.51 5.39 -16.90
CA ARG A 14 -10.21 5.40 -15.60
C ARG A 14 -11.70 5.05 -15.76
N ARG A 15 -12.38 5.63 -16.74
CA ARG A 15 -13.79 5.33 -17.03
C ARG A 15 -13.99 3.87 -17.44
N LEU A 16 -13.10 3.34 -18.29
CA LEU A 16 -13.14 1.93 -18.69
C LEU A 16 -12.93 0.98 -17.52
N LEU A 17 -12.00 1.28 -16.61
CA LEU A 17 -11.78 0.48 -15.39
C LEU A 17 -13.00 0.54 -14.46
N ALA A 18 -13.60 1.71 -14.27
CA ALA A 18 -14.81 1.86 -13.46
C ALA A 18 -16.00 1.10 -14.07
N LEU A 19 -16.13 1.10 -15.41
CA LEU A 19 -17.14 0.31 -16.10
C LEU A 19 -16.88 -1.20 -15.94
N GLN A 20 -15.62 -1.62 -16.10
CA GLN A 20 -15.23 -3.01 -15.86
C GLN A 20 -15.60 -3.44 -14.43
N ASP A 21 -15.31 -2.60 -13.43
CA ASP A 21 -15.66 -2.85 -12.04
C ASP A 21 -17.17 -2.95 -11.81
N ARG A 22 -17.96 -2.15 -12.54
CA ARG A 22 -19.43 -2.20 -12.49
C ARG A 22 -19.99 -3.50 -13.08
N LEU A 23 -19.37 -4.02 -14.12
CA LEU A 23 -19.81 -5.23 -14.82
C LEU A 23 -19.31 -6.53 -14.17
N GLN A 24 -18.05 -6.54 -13.71
CA GLN A 24 -17.37 -7.75 -13.21
C GLN A 24 -17.25 -7.79 -11.68
N GLY A 25 -17.59 -6.69 -11.01
CA GLY A 25 -17.34 -6.49 -9.58
C GLY A 25 -15.93 -5.96 -9.30
N VAL A 26 -15.83 -5.19 -8.22
CA VAL A 26 -14.56 -4.68 -7.70
C VAL A 26 -13.83 -5.82 -6.98
N ALA A 27 -12.54 -6.01 -7.26
CA ALA A 27 -11.71 -6.98 -6.54
C ALA A 27 -11.71 -6.70 -5.04
N LEU A 28 -11.77 -7.69 -4.16
CA LEU A 28 -11.82 -7.47 -2.70
C LEU A 28 -12.91 -6.45 -2.29
N PRO A 29 -14.21 -6.72 -2.55
CA PRO A 29 -15.28 -5.73 -2.35
C PRO A 29 -15.48 -5.33 -0.88
N LYS A 30 -15.00 -6.15 0.08
CA LYS A 30 -15.02 -5.83 1.52
C LYS A 30 -14.04 -4.73 1.92
N MET A 31 -13.07 -4.41 1.08
CA MET A 31 -12.07 -3.37 1.35
C MET A 31 -12.54 -2.00 0.86
N ALA A 32 -12.55 -0.99 1.74
CA ALA A 32 -12.81 0.39 1.34
C ALA A 32 -11.61 0.96 0.54
N ARG A 33 -11.90 1.81 -0.46
CA ARG A 33 -10.88 2.56 -1.22
C ARG A 33 -10.73 3.95 -0.60
N ILE A 34 -9.76 4.11 0.29
CA ILE A 34 -9.67 5.29 1.16
C ILE A 34 -8.68 6.30 0.58
N LYS A 35 -9.12 7.54 0.44
CA LYS A 35 -8.31 8.70 0.06
C LYS A 35 -7.42 9.15 1.22
N GLN A 36 -6.14 9.43 0.98
CA GLN A 36 -5.26 10.06 1.97
C GLN A 36 -5.72 11.47 2.34
N VAL A 37 -5.62 11.84 3.62
CA VAL A 37 -6.09 13.15 4.13
C VAL A 37 -5.19 14.31 3.72
N ASP A 38 -3.90 14.06 3.48
CA ASP A 38 -2.90 15.00 2.97
C ASP A 38 -1.83 14.24 2.18
N ILE A 39 -0.90 14.96 1.54
CA ILE A 39 0.14 14.36 0.68
C ILE A 39 1.10 13.41 1.40
N TYR A 40 1.17 13.45 2.74
CA TYR A 40 2.08 12.64 3.55
C TYR A 40 1.41 11.41 4.19
N SER A 41 0.09 11.27 4.02
CA SER A 41 -0.74 10.29 4.75
C SER A 41 -1.07 9.02 3.96
N CYS A 42 -0.27 8.66 2.94
CA CYS A 42 -0.47 7.42 2.17
C CYS A 42 -0.38 6.17 3.06
N GLY A 43 0.60 6.08 3.96
CA GLY A 43 0.74 4.98 4.93
C GLY A 43 -0.48 4.79 5.85
N PRO A 44 -0.94 5.83 6.57
CA PRO A 44 -2.18 5.78 7.34
C PRO A 44 -3.41 5.37 6.52
N ALA A 45 -3.53 5.85 5.27
CA ALA A 45 -4.62 5.50 4.39
C ALA A 45 -4.58 4.01 4.02
N VAL A 46 -3.40 3.47 3.69
CA VAL A 46 -3.20 2.04 3.42
C VAL A 46 -3.58 1.18 4.64
N LEU A 47 -3.16 1.56 5.85
CA LEU A 47 -3.59 0.84 7.05
C LEU A 47 -5.11 0.85 7.22
N ALA A 48 -5.76 2.00 7.02
CA ALA A 48 -7.20 2.09 7.08
C ALA A 48 -7.89 1.18 6.05
N MET A 49 -7.34 1.07 4.83
CA MET A 49 -7.85 0.14 3.81
C MET A 49 -7.68 -1.32 4.27
N LEU A 50 -6.50 -1.72 4.72
CA LEU A 50 -6.25 -3.08 5.20
C LEU A 50 -7.15 -3.46 6.38
N PHE A 51 -7.37 -2.55 7.33
CA PHE A 51 -8.31 -2.79 8.44
C PHE A 51 -9.77 -2.87 7.97
N SER A 52 -10.17 -2.06 6.99
CA SER A 52 -11.54 -2.10 6.48
C SER A 52 -11.90 -3.44 5.85
N PHE A 53 -10.93 -4.11 5.19
CA PHE A 53 -11.10 -5.46 4.69
C PHE A 53 -11.43 -6.47 5.80
N LEU A 54 -10.88 -6.26 6.99
CA LEU A 54 -11.14 -7.06 8.20
C LEU A 54 -12.36 -6.57 8.99
N GLY A 55 -13.17 -5.66 8.43
CA GLY A 55 -14.36 -5.12 9.09
C GLY A 55 -14.06 -4.09 10.19
N VAL A 56 -12.82 -3.60 10.31
CA VAL A 56 -12.44 -2.64 11.33
C VAL A 56 -12.29 -1.25 10.74
N LYS A 57 -13.03 -0.29 11.31
CA LYS A 57 -12.93 1.12 10.92
C LYS A 57 -11.79 1.82 11.68
N VAL A 58 -10.77 2.26 10.95
CA VAL A 58 -9.65 3.04 11.49
C VAL A 58 -9.56 4.39 10.79
N PHE A 59 -9.25 5.45 11.55
CA PHE A 59 -9.12 6.81 11.05
C PHE A 59 -7.66 7.22 10.93
N GLN A 60 -7.27 7.79 9.78
CA GLN A 60 -5.89 8.22 9.49
C GLN A 60 -5.36 9.19 10.55
N LYS A 61 -6.14 10.22 10.92
CA LYS A 61 -5.75 11.19 11.96
C LYS A 61 -5.44 10.50 13.30
N ARG A 62 -6.19 9.45 13.66
CA ARG A 62 -5.94 8.67 14.90
C ARG A 62 -4.67 7.84 14.81
N ILE A 63 -4.38 7.24 13.65
CA ILE A 63 -3.11 6.53 13.41
C ILE A 63 -1.93 7.49 13.64
N VAL A 64 -1.94 8.65 12.98
CA VAL A 64 -0.85 9.64 13.09
C VAL A 64 -0.70 10.15 14.52
N ALA A 65 -1.81 10.45 15.20
CA ALA A 65 -1.79 10.90 16.59
C ALA A 65 -1.26 9.85 17.56
N SER A 66 -1.64 8.57 17.38
CA SER A 66 -1.23 7.47 18.26
C SER A 66 0.28 7.21 18.25
N LEU A 67 0.96 7.57 17.16
CA LEU A 67 2.41 7.45 17.03
C LEU A 67 3.17 8.71 17.46
N ARG A 68 2.46 9.76 17.91
CA ARG A 68 3.03 11.10 18.12
C ARG A 68 3.82 11.58 16.87
N ALA A 69 3.36 11.18 15.70
CA ALA A 69 4.06 11.35 14.43
C ALA A 69 3.62 12.60 13.65
N GLN A 70 2.78 13.47 14.22
CA GLN A 70 2.19 14.62 13.52
C GLN A 70 3.24 15.53 12.86
N LYS A 71 4.37 15.75 13.55
CA LYS A 71 5.49 16.56 13.02
C LYS A 71 6.40 15.73 12.09
N LYS A 72 6.63 14.46 12.44
CA LYS A 72 7.52 13.55 11.68
C LYS A 72 6.97 13.25 10.28
N ILE A 73 5.67 12.97 10.18
CA ILE A 73 5.03 12.50 8.94
C ILE A 73 5.17 13.52 7.81
N ARG A 74 5.11 14.82 8.13
CA ARG A 74 5.27 15.91 7.15
C ARG A 74 6.68 16.00 6.58
N LYS A 75 7.68 15.47 7.29
CA LYS A 75 9.08 15.50 6.85
C LYS A 75 9.48 14.21 6.14
N TRP A 76 9.06 13.06 6.69
CA TRP A 76 9.62 11.75 6.32
C TRP A 76 8.56 10.68 6.05
N GLY A 77 7.28 11.04 6.05
CA GLY A 77 6.21 10.03 5.97
C GLY A 77 6.24 9.04 7.13
N MET A 78 5.92 7.79 6.83
CA MET A 78 5.91 6.68 7.78
C MET A 78 6.65 5.48 7.18
N SER A 79 7.64 4.96 7.91
CA SER A 79 8.28 3.70 7.52
C SER A 79 7.37 2.50 7.77
N VAL A 80 7.67 1.35 7.17
CA VAL A 80 7.00 0.07 7.44
C VAL A 80 7.02 -0.30 8.93
N ARG A 81 8.10 0.06 9.65
CA ARG A 81 8.18 -0.13 11.12
C ARG A 81 7.18 0.76 11.86
N ASP A 82 6.96 1.98 11.39
CA ASP A 82 5.93 2.86 11.94
C ASP A 82 4.54 2.33 11.62
N LEU A 83 4.31 1.78 10.42
CA LEU A 83 3.05 1.13 10.06
C LEU A 83 2.75 -0.09 10.94
N ALA A 84 3.75 -0.94 11.20
CA ALA A 84 3.60 -2.07 12.12
C ALA A 84 3.19 -1.60 13.53
N ARG A 85 3.87 -0.59 14.08
CA ARG A 85 3.52 0.00 15.38
C ARG A 85 2.12 0.62 15.38
N ALA A 86 1.78 1.39 14.35
CA ALA A 86 0.45 1.96 14.18
C ALA A 86 -0.63 0.89 14.13
N SER A 87 -0.40 -0.20 13.40
CA SER A 87 -1.37 -1.29 13.27
C SER A 87 -1.67 -1.95 14.62
N LYS A 88 -0.65 -2.16 15.46
CA LYS A 88 -0.81 -2.71 16.81
C LYS A 88 -1.68 -1.80 17.68
N ILE A 89 -1.44 -0.48 17.63
CA ILE A 89 -2.20 0.50 18.43
C ILE A 89 -3.63 0.64 17.90
N ALA A 90 -3.79 0.86 16.59
CA ALA A 90 -5.08 1.04 15.94
C ALA A 90 -5.98 -0.19 16.08
N GLY A 91 -5.39 -1.38 15.98
CA GLY A 91 -6.07 -2.66 16.17
C GLY A 91 -6.23 -3.08 17.63
N LYS A 92 -5.86 -2.24 18.61
CA LYS A 92 -5.91 -2.55 20.05
C LYS A 92 -5.27 -3.90 20.42
N GLY A 93 -4.20 -4.27 19.71
CA GLY A 93 -3.51 -5.56 19.90
C GLY A 93 -4.26 -6.80 19.40
N GLY A 94 -5.42 -6.65 18.76
CA GLY A 94 -6.22 -7.74 18.20
C GLY A 94 -5.76 -8.24 16.81
N PHE A 95 -4.66 -7.69 16.28
CA PHE A 95 -4.18 -7.95 14.93
C PHE A 95 -2.67 -8.20 14.90
N SER A 96 -2.24 -8.93 13.87
CA SER A 96 -0.84 -9.21 13.57
C SER A 96 -0.43 -8.49 12.29
N PHE A 97 0.71 -7.80 12.33
CA PHE A 97 1.33 -7.21 11.15
C PHE A 97 2.38 -8.19 10.62
N TRP A 98 2.27 -8.55 9.34
CA TRP A 98 3.23 -9.41 8.67
C TRP A 98 3.89 -8.64 7.56
N LYS A 99 5.20 -8.80 7.38
CA LYS A 99 5.94 -8.18 6.27
C LYS A 99 6.90 -9.14 5.61
N LYS A 100 7.30 -8.81 4.39
CA LYS A 100 8.36 -9.50 3.65
C LYS A 100 9.07 -8.51 2.73
N ALA A 101 10.39 -8.51 2.81
CA ALA A 101 11.26 -7.81 1.85
C ALA A 101 11.68 -8.78 0.73
N ASN A 102 12.15 -8.25 -0.40
CA ASN A 102 12.57 -9.04 -1.56
C ASN A 102 11.47 -9.98 -2.11
N SER A 103 10.22 -9.53 -2.01
CA SER A 103 9.06 -10.31 -2.45
C SER A 103 9.03 -10.48 -3.98
N LYS A 104 8.34 -11.53 -4.43
CA LYS A 104 8.12 -11.84 -5.84
C LYS A 104 6.68 -11.52 -6.24
N ILE A 105 6.45 -11.33 -7.54
CA ILE A 105 5.07 -11.19 -8.06
C ILE A 105 4.23 -12.42 -7.77
N SER A 106 4.84 -13.60 -7.73
CA SER A 106 4.18 -14.85 -7.32
C SER A 106 3.70 -14.81 -5.86
N ASP A 107 4.37 -14.08 -4.98
CA ASP A 107 3.93 -13.89 -3.60
C ASP A 107 2.64 -13.05 -3.57
N LEU A 108 2.64 -11.92 -4.29
CA LEU A 108 1.46 -11.06 -4.42
C LEU A 108 0.28 -11.82 -5.02
N ASP A 109 0.50 -12.54 -6.12
CA ASP A 109 -0.51 -13.38 -6.78
C ASP A 109 -1.09 -14.43 -5.82
N THR A 110 -0.24 -15.11 -5.08
CA THR A 110 -0.68 -16.12 -4.11
C THR A 110 -1.54 -15.48 -3.01
N ILE A 111 -1.10 -14.36 -2.43
CA ILE A 111 -1.83 -13.74 -1.32
C ILE A 111 -3.15 -13.14 -1.81
N VAL A 112 -3.12 -12.40 -2.90
CA VAL A 112 -4.27 -11.66 -3.41
C VAL A 112 -5.29 -12.57 -4.08
N ASN A 113 -4.87 -13.43 -5.00
CA ASN A 113 -5.81 -14.22 -5.80
C ASN A 113 -6.13 -15.57 -5.16
N LYS A 114 -5.16 -16.22 -4.51
CA LYS A 114 -5.39 -17.55 -3.92
C LYS A 114 -5.90 -17.47 -2.48
N TYR A 115 -5.36 -16.57 -1.65
CA TYR A 115 -5.85 -16.40 -0.28
C TYR A 115 -6.90 -15.29 -0.14
N GLY A 116 -7.09 -14.44 -1.15
CA GLY A 116 -8.11 -13.40 -1.11
C GLY A 116 -7.77 -12.25 -0.16
N PHE A 117 -6.49 -12.02 0.17
CA PHE A 117 -6.07 -10.95 1.09
C PHE A 117 -5.49 -9.74 0.35
N PRO A 118 -5.85 -8.50 0.73
CA PRO A 118 -5.19 -7.32 0.22
C PRO A 118 -3.74 -7.24 0.72
N VAL A 119 -2.85 -6.75 -0.13
CA VAL A 119 -1.42 -6.63 0.20
C VAL A 119 -0.97 -5.18 0.12
N GLY A 120 -0.56 -4.61 1.25
CA GLY A 120 0.13 -3.33 1.28
C GLY A 120 1.52 -3.44 0.66
N VAL A 121 1.90 -2.45 -0.15
CA VAL A 121 3.22 -2.37 -0.79
C VAL A 121 3.78 -0.96 -0.65
N GLU A 122 5.10 -0.88 -0.64
CA GLU A 122 5.88 0.35 -0.70
C GLU A 122 6.62 0.39 -2.03
N TRP A 123 6.47 1.47 -2.80
CA TRP A 123 6.92 1.57 -4.19
C TRP A 123 7.12 3.04 -4.59
N GLN A 124 7.85 3.27 -5.67
CA GLN A 124 8.00 4.59 -6.30
C GLN A 124 6.69 4.96 -7.00
N GLY A 125 5.94 5.87 -6.39
CA GLY A 125 4.62 6.29 -6.82
C GLY A 125 4.65 6.99 -8.18
N VAL A 126 3.58 6.81 -8.96
CA VAL A 126 3.40 7.48 -10.26
C VAL A 126 2.35 8.57 -10.08
N PHE A 127 2.80 9.80 -9.82
CA PHE A 127 1.94 10.95 -9.54
C PHE A 127 1.83 11.94 -10.71
N TYR A 128 2.59 11.72 -11.79
CA TYR A 128 2.60 12.55 -13.00
C TYR A 128 2.99 14.01 -12.68
N GLU A 129 2.18 14.98 -13.04
CA GLU A 129 2.43 16.42 -12.85
C GLU A 129 2.57 16.86 -11.38
N ASP A 130 2.34 15.97 -10.40
CA ASP A 130 2.33 16.31 -8.97
C ASP A 130 3.60 15.89 -8.21
N ALA A 131 4.55 15.21 -8.86
CA ALA A 131 5.78 14.78 -8.21
C ALA A 131 6.91 14.56 -9.23
N ASP A 132 8.14 14.78 -8.77
CA ASP A 132 9.32 14.26 -9.45
C ASP A 132 9.30 12.73 -9.36
N GLU A 133 9.76 12.06 -10.41
CA GLU A 133 9.27 10.74 -10.80
C GLU A 133 9.45 9.61 -9.75
N ASP A 134 10.28 9.80 -8.73
CA ASP A 134 10.73 8.78 -7.76
C ASP A 134 10.38 9.14 -6.29
N ASP A 135 9.12 9.52 -6.05
CA ASP A 135 8.60 9.69 -4.70
C ASP A 135 8.07 8.38 -4.11
N GLY A 136 8.56 8.05 -2.91
CA GLY A 136 8.10 6.92 -2.10
C GLY A 136 6.60 6.95 -1.81
N HIS A 137 5.92 5.82 -2.04
CA HIS A 137 4.47 5.74 -1.88
C HIS A 137 4.00 4.39 -1.35
N TYR A 138 2.88 4.43 -0.64
CA TYR A 138 2.16 3.23 -0.21
C TYR A 138 0.89 3.02 -1.02
N GLY A 139 0.64 1.78 -1.42
CA GLY A 139 -0.61 1.36 -2.05
C GLY A 139 -1.03 -0.04 -1.60
N VAL A 140 -2.22 -0.47 -2.00
CA VAL A 140 -2.69 -1.85 -1.75
C VAL A 140 -2.91 -2.59 -3.04
N VAL A 141 -2.19 -3.68 -3.28
CA VAL A 141 -2.42 -4.58 -4.40
C VAL A 141 -3.72 -5.35 -4.17
N THR A 142 -4.64 -5.26 -5.12
CA THR A 142 -5.99 -5.85 -5.04
C THR A 142 -6.26 -6.92 -6.07
N ARG A 143 -5.44 -6.99 -7.12
CA ARG A 143 -5.50 -8.06 -8.14
C ARG A 143 -4.15 -8.25 -8.81
N VAL A 144 -3.80 -9.49 -9.14
CA VAL A 144 -2.67 -9.81 -10.02
C VAL A 144 -3.18 -10.62 -11.20
N ASP A 145 -2.77 -10.29 -12.42
CA ASP A 145 -3.08 -11.06 -13.62
C ASP A 145 -1.76 -11.31 -14.37
N LYS A 146 -1.12 -12.43 -14.02
CA LYS A 146 0.17 -12.81 -14.61
C LYS A 146 0.03 -13.14 -16.09
N ASN A 147 -1.11 -13.70 -16.49
CA ASN A 147 -1.37 -14.10 -17.88
C ASN A 147 -1.43 -12.88 -18.80
N ARG A 148 -2.10 -11.82 -18.34
CA ARG A 148 -2.21 -10.55 -19.07
C ARG A 148 -1.13 -9.52 -18.70
N GLY A 149 -0.19 -9.89 -17.81
CA GLY A 149 0.95 -9.07 -17.45
C GLY A 149 0.63 -7.79 -16.66
N TYR A 150 -0.48 -7.73 -15.92
CA TYR A 150 -0.87 -6.55 -15.13
C TYR A 150 -1.23 -6.88 -13.68
N LEU A 151 -1.24 -5.85 -12.83
CA LEU A 151 -1.81 -5.88 -11.49
C LEU A 151 -2.67 -4.65 -11.25
N ARG A 152 -3.47 -4.66 -10.18
CA ARG A 152 -4.25 -3.50 -9.74
C ARG A 152 -3.85 -3.07 -8.34
N ILE A 153 -3.79 -1.75 -8.14
CA ILE A 153 -3.46 -1.11 -6.86
C ILE A 153 -4.56 -0.12 -6.48
N ALA A 154 -5.14 -0.28 -5.30
CA ALA A 154 -5.90 0.77 -4.64
C ALA A 154 -4.91 1.82 -4.12
N ASP A 155 -4.87 2.95 -4.81
CA ASP A 155 -3.94 4.04 -4.57
C ASP A 155 -4.63 5.14 -3.75
N PRO A 156 -4.14 5.46 -2.54
CA PRO A 156 -4.80 6.44 -1.68
C PRO A 156 -4.63 7.88 -2.17
N PHE A 157 -3.77 8.14 -3.16
CA PHE A 157 -3.50 9.50 -3.63
C PHE A 157 -4.75 10.16 -4.20
N HIS A 158 -4.91 11.45 -3.90
CA HIS A 158 -6.17 12.16 -4.07
C HIS A 158 -6.75 12.12 -5.50
N LYS A 159 -5.90 12.10 -6.54
CA LYS A 159 -6.35 11.99 -7.94
C LYS A 159 -6.84 10.59 -8.32
N PHE A 160 -6.38 9.55 -7.61
CA PHE A 160 -6.58 8.15 -7.99
C PHE A 160 -7.50 7.38 -7.04
N ALA A 161 -7.69 7.87 -5.81
CA ALA A 161 -8.55 7.24 -4.83
C ALA A 161 -9.96 6.96 -5.38
N GLY A 162 -10.54 5.83 -4.93
CA GLY A 162 -11.87 5.36 -5.32
C GLY A 162 -11.89 4.39 -6.51
N VAL A 163 -10.82 4.28 -7.32
CA VAL A 163 -10.73 3.30 -8.42
C VAL A 163 -9.36 2.64 -8.40
N ASP A 164 -9.32 1.30 -8.43
CA ASP A 164 -8.05 0.58 -8.42
C ASP A 164 -7.32 0.76 -9.75
N ARG A 165 -6.10 1.33 -9.69
CA ARG A 165 -5.25 1.60 -10.84
C ARG A 165 -4.65 0.30 -11.37
N ARG A 166 -4.79 0.04 -12.67
CA ARG A 166 -4.07 -1.03 -13.40
C ARG A 166 -2.62 -0.67 -13.77
N PHE A 167 -1.63 -1.48 -13.43
CA PHE A 167 -0.22 -1.29 -13.85
C PHE A 167 0.28 -2.53 -14.56
N ARG A 168 1.20 -2.37 -15.54
CA ARG A 168 1.95 -3.51 -16.08
C ARG A 168 2.87 -4.04 -14.98
N ILE A 169 2.95 -5.36 -14.84
CA ILE A 169 3.75 -6.01 -13.81
C ILE A 169 5.23 -5.60 -13.93
N LYS A 170 5.77 -5.55 -15.15
CA LYS A 170 7.17 -5.14 -15.40
C LYS A 170 7.47 -3.73 -14.88
N ASP A 171 6.56 -2.79 -15.09
CA ASP A 171 6.73 -1.40 -14.64
C ASP A 171 6.64 -1.28 -13.13
N PHE A 172 5.66 -1.97 -12.52
CA PHE A 172 5.58 -2.05 -11.07
C PHE A 172 6.85 -2.63 -10.46
N GLN A 173 7.37 -3.76 -10.99
CA GLN A 173 8.58 -4.40 -10.45
C GLN A 173 9.80 -3.50 -10.47
N ARG A 174 9.98 -2.69 -11.52
CA ARG A 174 11.07 -1.70 -11.61
C ARG A 174 10.97 -0.61 -10.54
N ARG A 175 9.75 -0.27 -10.16
CA ARG A 175 9.41 0.76 -9.17
C ARG A 175 9.14 0.21 -7.78
N TRP A 176 9.25 -1.11 -7.56
CA TRP A 176 8.88 -1.74 -6.30
C TRP A 176 10.03 -1.67 -5.29
N TRP A 177 10.37 -0.45 -4.89
CA TRP A 177 11.34 -0.12 -3.87
C TRP A 177 11.09 1.30 -3.35
N ASP A 178 11.67 1.64 -2.19
CA ASP A 178 11.72 3.01 -1.67
C ASP A 178 12.94 3.22 -0.77
N SER A 179 13.33 4.48 -0.55
CA SER A 179 14.42 4.88 0.34
C SER A 179 13.90 5.80 1.45
N ASN A 180 13.86 5.26 2.67
CA ASN A 180 13.34 5.94 3.86
C ASN A 180 14.47 6.49 4.73
N GLU A 181 14.35 7.75 5.16
CA GLU A 181 15.17 8.30 6.24
C GLU A 181 14.60 7.93 7.62
N ILE A 182 15.40 7.26 8.44
CA ILE A 182 15.04 6.93 9.82
C ILE A 182 15.96 7.63 10.82
N LYS A 183 15.37 8.12 11.93
CA LYS A 183 16.15 8.53 13.10
C LYS A 183 16.68 7.29 13.82
N VAL A 184 17.98 7.29 14.08
CA VAL A 184 18.63 6.33 14.98
C VAL A 184 18.79 7.02 16.33
N GLY A 185 18.42 6.34 17.42
CA GLY A 185 18.57 6.90 18.77
C GLY A 185 20.05 7.18 19.05
N GLY A 186 20.35 8.35 19.60
CA GLY A 186 21.72 8.75 19.92
C GLY A 186 22.52 9.41 18.78
N THR A 187 21.96 9.56 17.57
CA THR A 187 22.62 10.28 16.47
C THR A 187 21.80 11.47 15.97
N SER A 188 22.48 12.57 15.64
CA SER A 188 21.87 13.73 14.99
C SER A 188 21.59 13.50 13.50
N LYS A 189 22.35 12.61 12.87
CA LYS A 189 22.20 12.27 11.44
C LYS A 189 21.17 11.16 11.23
N PRO A 190 20.22 11.33 10.29
CA PRO A 190 19.33 10.24 9.87
C PRO A 190 20.12 9.16 9.14
N ARG A 191 19.61 7.92 9.19
CA ARG A 191 20.11 6.80 8.40
C ARG A 191 19.11 6.48 7.30
N THR A 192 19.59 6.34 6.07
CA THR A 192 18.76 5.88 4.95
C THR A 192 18.65 4.37 4.96
N ILE A 193 17.44 3.86 4.79
CA ILE A 193 17.13 2.44 4.58
C ILE A 193 16.41 2.31 3.26
N THR A 194 16.89 1.43 2.39
CA THR A 194 16.18 1.10 1.15
C THR A 194 15.38 -0.18 1.33
N ASP A 195 14.06 -0.06 1.22
CA ASP A 195 13.12 -1.17 1.25
C ASP A 195 12.89 -1.66 -0.18
N LYS A 196 13.41 -2.86 -0.51
CA LYS A 196 13.25 -3.47 -1.85
C LYS A 196 12.13 -4.51 -1.83
N ARG A 197 11.19 -4.38 -2.77
CA ARG A 197 10.06 -5.29 -2.99
C ARG A 197 9.33 -5.64 -1.69
N MET A 198 9.06 -4.58 -0.93
CA MET A 198 8.43 -4.68 0.37
C MET A 198 6.94 -4.92 0.21
N MET A 199 6.43 -5.91 0.92
CA MET A 199 5.00 -6.12 1.09
C MET A 199 4.65 -6.37 2.54
N PHE A 200 3.40 -6.09 2.89
CA PHE A 200 2.86 -6.36 4.21
C PHE A 200 1.36 -6.62 4.17
N ILE A 201 0.88 -7.32 5.19
CA ILE A 201 -0.55 -7.60 5.41
C ILE A 201 -0.89 -7.42 6.89
N ILE A 202 -2.18 -7.31 7.16
CA ILE A 202 -2.74 -7.37 8.50
C ILE A 202 -3.66 -8.58 8.57
N THR A 203 -3.58 -9.32 9.68
CA THR A 203 -4.45 -10.47 9.97
C THR A 203 -4.96 -10.37 11.40
N PRO A 204 -6.09 -10.98 11.75
CA PRO A 204 -6.46 -11.22 13.14
C PRO A 204 -5.31 -11.82 13.97
N LYS A 205 -5.26 -11.50 15.26
CA LYS A 205 -4.30 -12.12 16.17
C LYS A 205 -4.67 -13.60 16.39
N GLY A 206 -3.70 -14.48 16.18
CA GLY A 206 -3.89 -15.93 16.29
C GLY A 206 -3.79 -16.63 14.94
N ASP A 207 -4.10 -15.91 13.85
CA ASP A 207 -3.96 -16.43 12.50
C ASP A 207 -2.51 -16.81 12.21
N SER A 208 -2.32 -18.05 11.76
CA SER A 208 -1.05 -18.50 11.18
C SER A 208 -0.99 -18.09 9.71
N TRP A 209 0.16 -17.58 9.28
CA TRP A 209 0.40 -17.31 7.86
C TRP A 209 1.28 -18.39 7.23
N PRO A 210 1.08 -18.78 5.96
CA PRO A 210 1.84 -19.87 5.35
C PRO A 210 3.35 -19.63 5.39
N LYS A 211 4.09 -20.48 6.11
CA LYS A 211 5.55 -20.37 6.27
C LYS A 211 6.30 -20.29 4.94
N LYS A 212 5.81 -21.00 3.91
CA LYS A 212 6.36 -20.97 2.54
C LYS A 212 6.39 -19.59 1.88
N LEU A 213 5.53 -18.66 2.32
CA LEU A 213 5.57 -17.28 1.84
C LEU A 213 6.70 -16.47 2.47
N GLY A 214 7.35 -16.95 3.54
CA GLY A 214 8.50 -16.31 4.15
C GLY A 214 8.20 -14.95 4.79
N MET A 215 6.96 -14.71 5.21
CA MET A 215 6.58 -13.47 5.89
C MET A 215 6.97 -13.54 7.37
N THR A 216 7.42 -12.41 7.92
CA THR A 216 7.76 -12.27 9.34
C THR A 216 6.72 -11.42 10.05
N LYS A 217 6.32 -11.88 11.24
CA LYS A 217 5.43 -11.14 12.14
C LYS A 217 6.24 -10.07 12.89
N VAL A 218 5.67 -8.88 13.04
CA VAL A 218 6.28 -7.72 13.72
C VAL A 218 5.39 -7.24 14.85
#